data_AF-A0A0F2TFR1-F1
#
_entry.id   AF-A0A0F2TFR1-F1
#
_cell.length_a   1.000
_cell.length_b   1.000
_cell.length_c   1.000
_cell.angle_alpha   90.00
_cell.angle_beta   90.00
_cell.angle_gamma   90.00
#
_symmetry.space_group_name_H-M   'P 1'
#
loop_
_entity.id
_entity.type
_entity.pdbx_description
1 polymer ?
#
loop_
_entity_poly.entity_id
_entity_poly.type
_entity_poly.pdbx_seq_one_letter_code
_entity_poly.pdbx_strand_id
1 'polypeptide(L)'
;MHILDDLTGLSSRAKSLLERTGWRDDPPEPRLSTEFLRVRDCFGQLVPTPMMLVIRREGFEQKYGGLRYQVRSSYTVEGERREVLRDWHYDLGQGMWSGSADDWYFDWFGERVSSPVRYLVHTDGRVGVDDGGGTFLEIAPSIPTLIESHALTDAVSTWDRTTAEVDSFALAEQLDGLTDIPEASGSTIRWRLSDNVAVEEFRNWSSDAPRRWRAFIWSRGEAGRRQVEEAAVRAVATQQTLSATG
;
A
#
# COMPACT_ATOMS: atom_id res chain seq x y z
N MET A 1 10.68 4.78 -20.49
CA MET A 1 9.28 4.79 -20.96
C MET A 1 8.41 4.95 -19.74
N HIS A 2 7.51 5.94 -19.74
CA HIS A 2 6.67 6.26 -18.59
C HIS A 2 5.54 5.23 -18.47
N ILE A 3 5.04 5.00 -17.25
CA ILE A 3 4.00 3.99 -17.00
C ILE A 3 2.68 4.27 -17.74
N LEU A 4 2.33 5.54 -17.94
CA LEU A 4 1.14 5.91 -18.71
C LEU A 4 1.32 5.72 -20.23
N ASP A 5 2.55 5.64 -20.72
CA ASP A 5 2.84 5.35 -22.13
C ASP A 5 2.89 3.84 -22.40
N ASP A 6 3.23 3.05 -21.36
CA ASP A 6 3.29 1.59 -21.41
C ASP A 6 2.74 0.97 -20.12
N LEU A 7 1.49 0.52 -20.21
CA LEU A 7 0.79 -0.17 -19.13
C LEU A 7 1.08 -1.70 -19.13
N THR A 8 2.09 -2.17 -19.86
CA THR A 8 2.47 -3.58 -19.87
C THR A 8 2.85 -4.04 -18.46
N GLY A 9 2.36 -5.23 -18.08
CA GLY A 9 2.55 -5.79 -16.76
C GLY A 9 1.49 -5.41 -15.73
N LEU A 10 0.57 -4.49 -16.05
CA LEU A 10 -0.62 -4.21 -15.25
C LEU A 10 -1.83 -5.03 -15.71
N SER A 11 -2.66 -5.39 -14.73
CA SER A 11 -3.97 -6.01 -14.93
C SER A 11 -4.92 -5.06 -15.67
N SER A 12 -5.99 -5.59 -16.24
CA SER A 12 -7.04 -4.78 -16.86
C SER A 12 -7.68 -3.80 -15.86
N ARG A 13 -7.75 -4.18 -14.58
CA ARG A 13 -8.30 -3.34 -13.51
C ARG A 13 -7.40 -2.15 -13.20
N ALA A 14 -6.10 -2.37 -13.03
CA ALA A 14 -5.13 -1.29 -12.82
C ALA A 14 -5.04 -0.36 -14.04
N LYS A 15 -5.08 -0.91 -15.26
CA LYS A 15 -5.20 -0.12 -16.50
C LYS A 15 -6.43 0.77 -16.47
N SER A 16 -7.60 0.19 -16.16
CA SER A 16 -8.87 0.94 -16.11
C SER A 16 -8.86 2.04 -15.04
N LEU A 17 -8.16 1.84 -13.92
CA LEU A 17 -7.94 2.89 -12.92
C LEU A 17 -7.12 4.04 -13.53
N LEU A 18 -5.93 3.73 -14.06
CA LEU A 18 -5.03 4.75 -14.59
C LEU A 18 -5.58 5.46 -15.83
N GLU A 19 -6.34 4.78 -16.69
CA GLU A 19 -7.00 5.41 -17.84
C GLU A 19 -8.11 6.38 -17.41
N ARG A 20 -8.81 6.09 -16.31
CA ARG A 20 -9.93 6.91 -15.84
C ARG A 20 -9.47 8.09 -14.97
N THR A 21 -8.48 7.88 -14.12
CA THR A 21 -8.08 8.85 -13.10
C THR A 21 -6.62 9.24 -13.19
N GLY A 22 -5.82 8.61 -14.05
CA GLY A 22 -4.40 8.87 -14.17
C GLY A 22 -4.08 10.00 -15.12
N TRP A 23 -3.17 10.87 -14.70
CA TRP A 23 -2.57 11.87 -15.57
C TRP A 23 -1.11 12.09 -15.20
N ARG A 24 -0.38 12.78 -16.08
CA ARG A 24 1.00 13.19 -15.83
C ARG A 24 1.00 14.70 -15.64
N ASP A 25 1.42 15.15 -14.47
CA ASP A 25 1.80 16.54 -14.29
C ASP A 25 3.11 16.79 -15.07
N ASP A 26 3.21 17.95 -15.72
CA ASP A 26 4.48 18.36 -16.32
C ASP A 26 5.58 18.33 -15.26
N PRO A 27 6.78 17.84 -15.60
CA PRO A 27 7.87 17.80 -14.64
C PRO A 27 8.11 19.23 -14.11
N PRO A 28 8.12 19.44 -12.79
CA PRO A 28 8.66 20.68 -12.25
C PRO A 28 10.09 20.85 -12.77
N GLU A 29 10.55 22.10 -12.90
CA GLU A 29 11.81 22.52 -13.53
C GLU A 29 12.92 21.45 -13.48
N PRO A 30 13.67 21.25 -14.59
CA PRO A 30 14.67 20.19 -14.69
C PRO A 30 15.60 20.21 -13.49
N ARG A 31 15.44 19.22 -12.61
CA ARG A 31 16.33 19.02 -11.47
C ARG A 31 17.70 18.68 -12.03
N LEU A 32 18.72 19.39 -11.58
CA LEU A 32 20.10 19.04 -11.91
C LEU A 32 20.37 17.62 -11.39
N SER A 33 20.78 16.73 -12.30
CA SER A 33 21.08 15.30 -12.07
C SER A 33 22.15 15.03 -10.99
N THR A 34 22.67 16.06 -10.29
CA THR A 34 23.96 16.04 -9.61
C THR A 34 24.00 16.69 -8.22
N GLU A 35 22.89 17.09 -7.59
CA GLU A 35 22.97 17.73 -6.26
C GLU A 35 23.29 16.79 -5.09
N PHE A 36 23.46 15.49 -5.35
CA PHE A 36 23.67 14.49 -4.30
C PHE A 36 24.98 13.73 -4.50
N LEU A 37 26.12 14.42 -4.51
CA LEU A 37 27.42 13.74 -4.39
C LEU A 37 27.59 13.03 -3.05
N ARG A 38 26.83 13.47 -2.02
CA ARG A 38 26.86 12.91 -0.68
C ARG A 38 25.47 12.82 -0.07
N VAL A 39 25.24 11.76 0.70
CA VAL A 39 24.03 11.49 1.49
C VAL A 39 24.42 11.16 2.91
N ARG A 40 23.48 11.27 3.85
CA ARG A 40 23.73 10.85 5.24
C ARG A 40 23.52 9.34 5.38
N ASP A 41 24.49 8.67 5.98
CA ASP A 41 24.35 7.27 6.40
C ASP A 41 23.51 7.15 7.69
N CYS A 42 23.39 5.93 8.22
CA CYS A 42 22.58 5.61 9.40
C CYS A 42 23.19 6.16 10.70
N PHE A 43 24.43 6.63 10.65
CA PHE A 43 25.12 7.36 11.71
C PHE A 43 25.09 8.88 11.49
N GLY A 44 24.42 9.36 10.44
CA GLY A 44 24.31 10.76 10.08
C GLY A 44 25.54 11.35 9.38
N GLN A 45 26.53 10.53 9.02
CA GLN A 45 27.76 10.96 8.34
C GLN A 45 27.51 11.17 6.85
N LEU A 46 28.11 12.22 6.28
CA LEU A 46 28.04 12.48 4.84
C LEU A 46 28.98 11.54 4.07
N VAL A 47 28.40 10.52 3.44
CA VAL A 47 29.10 9.53 2.61
C VAL A 47 28.83 9.77 1.12
N PRO A 48 29.71 9.34 0.20
CA PRO A 48 29.41 9.35 -1.22
C PRO A 48 28.12 8.60 -1.53
N THR A 49 27.29 9.16 -2.41
CA THR A 49 26.01 8.55 -2.77
C THR A 49 26.24 7.22 -3.49
N PRO A 50 25.64 6.11 -3.01
CA PRO A 50 25.78 4.83 -3.68
C PRO A 50 25.19 4.90 -5.09
N MET A 51 25.93 4.35 -6.07
CA MET A 51 25.48 4.32 -7.46
C MET A 51 24.14 3.63 -7.65
N MET A 52 23.86 2.58 -6.88
CA MET A 52 22.57 1.87 -6.94
C MET A 52 21.40 2.79 -6.55
N LEU A 53 21.60 3.66 -5.54
CA LEU A 53 20.59 4.63 -5.12
C LEU A 53 20.29 5.63 -6.24
N VAL A 54 21.33 6.17 -6.88
CA VAL A 54 21.17 7.08 -8.02
C VAL A 54 20.41 6.40 -9.16
N ILE A 55 20.86 5.22 -9.60
CA ILE A 55 20.23 4.48 -10.71
C ILE A 55 18.75 4.22 -10.44
N ARG A 56 18.41 3.81 -9.20
CA ARG A 56 17.03 3.49 -8.83
C ARG A 56 16.14 4.71 -8.75
N ARG A 57 16.65 5.82 -8.21
CA ARG A 57 15.94 7.08 -8.12
C ARG A 57 15.65 7.65 -9.51
N GLU A 58 16.64 7.68 -10.40
CA GLU A 58 16.47 8.13 -11.79
C GLU A 58 15.52 7.20 -12.56
N GLY A 59 15.62 5.90 -12.36
CA GLY A 59 14.68 4.93 -12.95
C GLY A 59 13.24 5.10 -12.45
N PHE A 60 13.06 5.45 -11.18
CA PHE A 60 11.75 5.78 -10.62
C PHE A 60 11.19 7.05 -11.27
N GLU A 61 11.95 8.14 -11.32
CA GLU A 61 11.52 9.39 -11.95
C GLU A 61 11.17 9.18 -13.43
N GLN A 62 12.00 8.45 -14.17
CA GLN A 62 11.75 8.19 -15.58
C GLN A 62 10.46 7.39 -15.80
N LYS A 63 10.15 6.44 -14.91
CA LYS A 63 9.02 5.53 -15.08
C LYS A 63 7.72 6.06 -14.47
N TYR A 64 7.79 6.76 -13.35
CA TYR A 64 6.63 7.18 -12.55
C TYR A 64 6.60 8.69 -12.25
N GLY A 65 7.69 9.43 -12.49
CA GLY A 65 7.77 10.86 -12.18
C GLY A 65 6.66 11.67 -12.84
N GLY A 66 5.98 12.49 -12.03
CA GLY A 66 4.82 13.28 -12.44
C GLY A 66 3.51 12.49 -12.53
N LEU A 67 3.50 11.16 -12.33
CA LEU A 67 2.24 10.41 -12.29
C LEU A 67 1.37 10.91 -11.13
N ARG A 68 0.10 11.09 -11.45
CA ARG A 68 -1.00 11.32 -10.53
C ARG A 68 -2.11 10.33 -10.81
N TYR A 69 -2.82 9.91 -9.78
CA TYR A 69 -4.14 9.31 -9.94
C TYR A 69 -4.93 9.38 -8.63
N GLN A 70 -6.24 9.16 -8.75
CA GLN A 70 -7.16 9.15 -7.61
C GLN A 70 -7.70 7.75 -7.35
N VAL A 71 -7.79 7.38 -6.07
CA VAL A 71 -8.32 6.10 -5.60
C VAL A 71 -9.56 6.36 -4.75
N ARG A 72 -10.70 5.80 -5.14
CA ARG A 72 -11.89 5.82 -4.28
C ARG A 72 -11.75 4.81 -3.16
N SER A 73 -12.17 5.21 -1.96
CA SER A 73 -12.29 4.32 -0.81
C SER A 73 -13.56 4.66 -0.04
N SER A 74 -14.15 3.66 0.58
CA SER A 74 -15.29 3.83 1.48
C SER A 74 -14.97 3.32 2.88
N TYR A 75 -15.57 3.98 3.86
CA TYR A 75 -15.53 3.56 5.25
C TYR A 75 -16.82 3.98 5.95
N THR A 76 -17.17 3.28 7.01
CA THR A 76 -18.36 3.56 7.81
C THR A 76 -17.94 4.22 9.11
N VAL A 77 -18.55 5.36 9.44
CA VAL A 77 -18.41 6.06 10.73
C VAL A 77 -19.79 6.32 11.27
N GLU A 78 -20.04 5.90 12.52
CA GLU A 78 -21.33 6.12 13.19
C GLU A 78 -22.53 5.56 12.39
N GLY A 79 -22.31 4.48 11.64
CA GLY A 79 -23.33 3.86 10.78
C GLY A 79 -23.53 4.56 9.42
N GLU A 80 -22.90 5.71 9.19
CA GLU A 80 -22.93 6.40 7.90
C GLU A 80 -21.75 6.00 7.03
N ARG A 81 -22.06 5.66 5.78
CA ARG A 81 -21.04 5.42 4.78
C ARG A 81 -20.48 6.74 4.27
N ARG A 82 -19.16 6.87 4.32
CA ARG A 82 -18.40 7.99 3.76
C ARG A 82 -17.53 7.51 2.62
N GLU A 83 -17.52 8.27 1.54
CA GLU A 83 -16.64 8.07 0.40
C GLU A 83 -15.52 9.12 0.43
N VAL A 84 -14.31 8.67 0.17
CA VAL A 84 -13.13 9.54 0.08
C VAL A 84 -12.38 9.22 -1.20
N LEU A 85 -11.92 10.28 -1.85
CA LEU A 85 -10.97 10.22 -2.95
C LEU A 85 -9.58 10.50 -2.37
N ARG A 86 -8.65 9.56 -2.58
CA ARG A 86 -7.26 9.66 -2.16
C ARG A 86 -6.40 9.98 -3.37
N ASP A 87 -5.73 11.12 -3.34
CA ASP A 87 -4.82 11.54 -4.41
C ASP A 87 -3.42 10.95 -4.17
N TRP A 88 -2.84 10.34 -5.21
CA TRP A 88 -1.49 9.77 -5.17
C TRP A 88 -0.54 10.51 -6.10
N HIS A 89 0.64 10.84 -5.59
CA HIS A 89 1.63 11.70 -6.22
C HIS A 89 2.98 10.99 -6.33
N TYR A 90 3.43 10.75 -7.55
CA TYR A 90 4.66 10.00 -7.85
C TYR A 90 5.89 10.87 -8.10
N ASP A 91 5.94 12.06 -7.49
CA ASP A 91 7.15 12.87 -7.54
C ASP A 91 8.17 12.38 -6.52
N LEU A 92 9.44 12.45 -6.91
CA LEU A 92 10.51 12.27 -5.97
C LEU A 92 10.51 13.38 -4.92
N GLY A 93 10.66 12.97 -3.66
CA GLY A 93 11.05 13.87 -2.60
C GLY A 93 12.53 14.22 -2.67
N GLN A 94 13.03 14.75 -1.56
CA GLN A 94 14.41 15.23 -1.44
C GLN A 94 15.25 14.38 -0.47
N GLY A 95 14.60 13.47 0.26
CA GLY A 95 15.23 12.70 1.29
C GLY A 95 15.76 11.36 0.79
N MET A 96 16.92 10.99 1.31
CA MET A 96 17.56 9.71 1.11
C MET A 96 18.13 9.26 2.44
N TRP A 97 18.03 7.97 2.72
CA TRP A 97 18.51 7.38 3.96
C TRP A 97 19.14 6.03 3.66
N SER A 98 20.13 5.68 4.47
CA SER A 98 20.53 4.30 4.61
C SER A 98 19.82 3.66 5.80
N GLY A 99 19.50 2.38 5.67
CA GLY A 99 18.99 1.56 6.75
C GLY A 99 20.04 0.80 7.52
N SER A 100 19.56 -0.18 8.28
CA SER A 100 20.39 -1.26 8.80
C SER A 100 20.94 -2.08 7.64
N ALA A 101 22.18 -2.58 7.78
CA ALA A 101 22.81 -3.52 6.83
C ALA A 101 23.00 -2.98 5.39
N ASP A 102 23.45 -1.73 5.24
CA ASP A 102 23.79 -1.11 3.94
C ASP A 102 22.60 -0.94 2.96
N ASP A 103 21.37 -1.10 3.45
CA ASP A 103 20.16 -0.81 2.69
C ASP A 103 20.04 0.69 2.40
N TRP A 104 19.43 1.05 1.27
CA TRP A 104 19.22 2.45 0.89
C TRP A 104 17.80 2.66 0.36
N TYR A 105 17.26 3.83 0.69
CA TYR A 105 15.92 4.24 0.31
C TYR A 105 15.86 5.74 0.03
N PHE A 106 14.89 6.12 -0.79
CA PHE A 106 14.58 7.50 -1.12
C PHE A 106 13.08 7.75 -0.94
N ASP A 107 12.71 9.00 -0.67
CA ASP A 107 11.30 9.36 -0.51
C ASP A 107 10.65 9.76 -1.82
N TRP A 108 9.34 9.64 -1.79
CA TRP A 108 8.43 10.14 -2.80
C TRP A 108 7.19 10.69 -2.08
N PHE A 109 6.41 11.51 -2.77
CA PHE A 109 5.28 12.19 -2.12
C PHE A 109 4.20 11.20 -1.66
N GLY A 110 3.91 10.15 -2.45
CA GLY A 110 2.93 9.13 -2.09
C GLY A 110 1.52 9.70 -2.02
N GLU A 111 0.74 9.27 -1.03
CA GLU A 111 -0.62 9.76 -0.82
C GLU A 111 -0.63 11.21 -0.29
N ARG A 112 -1.42 12.08 -0.91
CA ARG A 112 -1.58 13.49 -0.51
C ARG A 112 -2.55 13.64 0.67
N VAL A 113 -2.10 13.19 1.83
CA VAL A 113 -2.83 13.35 3.11
C VAL A 113 -1.88 13.90 4.17
N SER A 114 -2.42 14.47 5.25
CA SER A 114 -1.64 14.74 6.46
C SER A 114 -1.27 13.41 7.11
N SER A 115 -0.26 12.76 6.56
CA SER A 115 0.22 11.46 7.02
C SER A 115 1.32 11.65 8.06
N PRO A 116 1.29 10.92 9.19
CA PRO A 116 2.45 10.87 10.08
C PRO A 116 3.61 10.08 9.46
N VAL A 117 3.39 9.42 8.31
CA VAL A 117 4.41 8.59 7.66
C VAL A 117 5.06 9.27 6.47
N ARG A 118 6.32 8.94 6.23
CA ARG A 118 7.03 9.26 4.98
C ARG A 118 6.98 8.05 4.05
N TYR A 119 6.58 8.25 2.79
CA TYR A 119 6.60 7.20 1.79
C TYR A 119 8.01 7.00 1.21
N LEU A 120 8.44 5.74 1.13
CA LEU A 120 9.79 5.35 0.77
C LEU A 120 9.78 4.31 -0.35
N VAL A 121 10.83 4.35 -1.18
CA VAL A 121 11.17 3.29 -2.12
C VAL A 121 12.55 2.76 -1.78
N HIS A 122 12.63 1.46 -1.57
CA HIS A 122 13.89 0.75 -1.35
C HIS A 122 14.63 0.55 -2.68
N THR A 123 15.95 0.50 -2.65
CA THR A 123 16.79 0.29 -3.85
C THR A 123 16.62 -1.07 -4.55
N ASP A 124 15.93 -2.03 -3.92
CA ASP A 124 15.51 -3.29 -4.56
C ASP A 124 14.13 -3.18 -5.26
N GLY A 125 13.45 -2.04 -5.12
CA GLY A 125 12.15 -1.75 -5.74
C GLY A 125 10.95 -1.91 -4.80
N ARG A 126 11.14 -2.39 -3.57
CA ARG A 126 10.06 -2.48 -2.57
C ARG A 126 9.57 -1.10 -2.15
N VAL A 127 8.31 -1.03 -1.77
CA VAL A 127 7.63 0.19 -1.33
C VAL A 127 7.33 0.08 0.14
N GLY A 128 7.64 1.13 0.89
CA GLY A 128 7.46 1.15 2.33
C GLY A 128 7.15 2.53 2.84
N VAL A 129 7.06 2.61 4.16
CA VAL A 129 6.87 3.84 4.90
C VAL A 129 7.85 3.91 6.08
N ASP A 130 8.12 5.11 6.56
CA ASP A 130 8.78 5.39 7.84
C ASP A 130 7.81 6.20 8.71
N ASP A 131 7.48 5.68 9.90
CA ASP A 131 6.56 6.31 10.87
C ASP A 131 7.23 7.38 11.75
N GLY A 132 8.48 7.73 11.43
CA GLY A 132 9.33 8.62 12.22
C GLY A 132 10.32 7.86 13.10
N GLY A 133 10.19 6.52 13.19
CA GLY A 133 11.12 5.64 13.90
C GLY A 133 12.41 5.32 13.13
N GLY A 134 12.56 5.80 11.89
CA GLY A 134 13.75 5.57 11.07
C GLY A 134 13.88 4.14 10.56
N THR A 135 12.79 3.38 10.57
CA THR A 135 12.73 1.99 10.10
C THR A 135 11.91 1.91 8.82
N PHE A 136 12.42 1.19 7.82
CA PHE A 136 11.67 0.90 6.60
C PHE A 136 10.59 -0.15 6.90
N LEU A 137 9.33 0.26 6.84
CA LEU A 137 8.16 -0.60 7.00
C LEU A 137 7.57 -0.89 5.62
N GLU A 138 7.91 -2.05 5.05
CA GLU A 138 7.36 -2.46 3.75
C GLU A 138 5.82 -2.50 3.79
N ILE A 139 5.19 -1.95 2.74
CA ILE A 139 3.74 -1.92 2.50
C ILE A 139 3.35 -2.59 1.18
N ALA A 140 4.27 -2.69 0.22
CA ALA A 140 4.07 -3.42 -1.02
C ALA A 140 5.42 -3.89 -1.59
N PRO A 141 5.47 -5.04 -2.28
CA PRO A 141 6.72 -5.56 -2.84
C PRO A 141 7.22 -4.74 -4.04
N SER A 142 6.37 -3.92 -4.67
CA SER A 142 6.74 -3.05 -5.79
C SER A 142 5.71 -1.95 -6.03
N ILE A 143 6.08 -0.91 -6.79
CA ILE A 143 5.15 0.14 -7.23
C ILE A 143 3.99 -0.41 -8.08
N PRO A 144 4.21 -1.31 -9.07
CA PRO A 144 3.11 -1.97 -9.76
C PRO A 144 2.14 -2.69 -8.82
N THR A 145 2.66 -3.45 -7.85
CA THR A 145 1.82 -4.13 -6.86
C THR A 145 1.01 -3.15 -6.01
N LEU A 146 1.58 -2.00 -5.65
CA LEU A 146 0.86 -0.94 -4.95
C LEU A 146 -0.28 -0.37 -5.82
N ILE A 147 -0.04 -0.12 -7.11
CA ILE A 147 -1.06 0.34 -8.06
C ILE A 147 -2.17 -0.72 -8.21
N GLU A 148 -1.83 -2.01 -8.27
CA GLU A 148 -2.80 -3.10 -8.32
C GLU A 148 -3.68 -3.16 -7.06
N SER A 149 -3.07 -2.98 -5.89
CA SER A 149 -3.80 -2.87 -4.62
C SER A 149 -4.76 -1.68 -4.63
N HIS A 150 -4.30 -0.51 -5.08
CA HIS A 150 -5.18 0.66 -5.21
C HIS A 150 -6.33 0.44 -6.19
N ALA A 151 -6.08 -0.27 -7.28
CA ALA A 151 -7.12 -0.61 -8.25
C ALA A 151 -8.17 -1.56 -7.65
N LEU A 152 -7.77 -2.46 -6.75
CA LEU A 152 -8.70 -3.26 -5.95
C LEU A 152 -9.50 -2.41 -4.97
N THR A 153 -8.84 -1.53 -4.21
CA THR A 153 -9.50 -0.61 -3.28
C THR A 153 -10.55 0.24 -3.99
N ASP A 154 -10.23 0.77 -5.18
CA ASP A 154 -11.18 1.54 -5.97
C ASP A 154 -12.33 0.67 -6.52
N ALA A 155 -12.05 -0.56 -6.95
CA ALA A 155 -13.06 -1.47 -7.47
C ALA A 155 -14.10 -1.88 -6.41
N VAL A 156 -13.68 -2.00 -5.15
CA VAL A 156 -14.56 -2.35 -4.02
C VAL A 156 -15.07 -1.12 -3.27
N SER A 157 -14.81 0.10 -3.76
CA SER A 157 -15.23 1.34 -3.08
C SER A 157 -16.76 1.44 -2.93
N THR A 158 -17.51 0.75 -3.79
CA THR A 158 -18.98 0.69 -3.71
C THR A 158 -19.52 -0.36 -2.76
N TRP A 159 -18.65 -1.20 -2.18
CA TRP A 159 -19.04 -2.29 -1.29
C TRP A 159 -19.08 -1.82 0.16
N ASP A 160 -19.80 -2.56 1.00
CA ASP A 160 -19.93 -2.26 2.41
C ASP A 160 -18.75 -2.83 3.18
N ARG A 161 -17.95 -1.94 3.77
CA ARG A 161 -16.82 -2.33 4.61
C ARG A 161 -17.32 -2.82 5.96
N THR A 162 -16.84 -3.98 6.41
CA THR A 162 -17.24 -4.55 7.70
C THR A 162 -16.88 -3.62 8.85
N THR A 163 -17.76 -3.57 9.85
CA THR A 163 -17.55 -2.87 11.13
C THR A 163 -17.62 -3.83 12.30
N ALA A 164 -17.47 -5.14 12.06
CA ALA A 164 -17.54 -6.16 13.11
C ALA A 164 -16.50 -5.88 14.22
N GLU A 165 -16.94 -5.91 15.47
CA GLU A 165 -16.10 -5.68 16.67
C GLU A 165 -15.32 -6.95 17.04
N VAL A 166 -14.56 -7.49 16.08
CA VAL A 166 -13.71 -8.67 16.24
C VAL A 166 -12.32 -8.37 15.68
N ASP A 167 -11.31 -9.17 16.03
CA ASP A 167 -10.01 -9.02 15.39
C ASP A 167 -10.14 -9.26 13.88
N SER A 168 -9.80 -8.25 13.07
CA SER A 168 -10.10 -8.29 11.65
C SER A 168 -9.25 -9.31 10.91
N PHE A 169 -8.04 -9.61 11.38
CA PHE A 169 -7.21 -10.65 10.79
C PHE A 169 -7.76 -12.04 11.10
N ALA A 170 -8.13 -12.32 12.35
CA ALA A 170 -8.80 -13.56 12.71
C ALA A 170 -10.12 -13.76 11.94
N LEU A 171 -10.89 -12.68 11.73
CA LEU A 171 -12.09 -12.72 10.88
C LEU A 171 -11.77 -13.09 9.42
N ALA A 172 -10.72 -12.50 8.85
CA ALA A 172 -10.27 -12.80 7.49
C ALA A 172 -9.88 -14.27 7.31
N GLU A 173 -9.29 -14.91 8.34
CA GLU A 173 -8.95 -16.33 8.32
C GLU A 173 -10.19 -17.24 8.29
N GLN A 174 -11.34 -16.78 8.76
CA GLN A 174 -12.61 -17.53 8.74
C GLN A 174 -13.38 -17.39 7.41
N LEU A 175 -12.87 -16.61 6.47
CA LEU A 175 -13.48 -16.38 5.15
C LEU A 175 -12.85 -17.32 4.10
N ASP A 176 -13.57 -18.39 3.81
CA ASP A 176 -13.23 -19.38 2.79
C ASP A 176 -13.77 -19.02 1.39
N GLY A 177 -13.27 -19.73 0.37
CA GLY A 177 -13.77 -19.62 -1.01
C GLY A 177 -13.37 -18.32 -1.73
N LEU A 178 -12.38 -17.59 -1.20
CA LEU A 178 -11.82 -16.41 -1.83
C LEU A 178 -10.63 -16.79 -2.71
N THR A 179 -10.49 -16.13 -3.86
CA THR A 179 -9.36 -16.33 -4.78
C THR A 179 -8.27 -15.31 -4.48
N ASP A 180 -7.02 -15.77 -4.37
CA ASP A 180 -5.86 -14.89 -4.20
C ASP A 180 -5.63 -14.02 -5.45
N ILE A 181 -5.25 -12.77 -5.23
CA ILE A 181 -4.91 -11.81 -6.30
C ILE A 181 -3.40 -11.57 -6.28
N PRO A 182 -2.60 -12.35 -7.02
CA PRO A 182 -1.14 -12.37 -6.89
C PRO A 182 -0.49 -11.04 -7.30
N GLU A 183 -1.02 -10.35 -8.30
CA GLU A 183 -0.46 -9.08 -8.79
C GLU A 183 -0.57 -7.94 -7.77
N ALA A 184 -1.53 -8.02 -6.85
CA ALA A 184 -1.75 -7.07 -5.75
C ALA A 184 -1.21 -7.57 -4.40
N SER A 185 -0.54 -8.73 -4.36
CA SER A 185 -0.11 -9.40 -3.12
C SER A 185 1.41 -9.53 -3.02
N GLY A 186 1.89 -9.73 -1.80
CA GLY A 186 3.29 -9.90 -1.44
C GLY A 186 3.47 -10.42 -0.02
N SER A 187 4.62 -10.14 0.58
CA SER A 187 4.96 -10.63 1.93
C SER A 187 4.24 -9.84 3.05
N THR A 188 3.86 -8.60 2.78
CA THR A 188 3.32 -7.62 3.74
C THR A 188 1.89 -7.16 3.45
N ILE A 189 1.36 -7.55 2.28
CA ILE A 189 0.00 -7.27 1.82
C ILE A 189 -0.52 -8.50 1.06
N ARG A 190 -1.79 -8.87 1.26
CA ARG A 190 -2.43 -9.96 0.52
C ARG A 190 -3.87 -9.58 0.20
N TRP A 191 -4.25 -9.79 -1.05
CA TRP A 191 -5.61 -9.59 -1.53
C TRP A 191 -6.27 -10.93 -1.87
N ARG A 192 -7.49 -11.10 -1.40
CA ARG A 192 -8.37 -12.23 -1.70
C ARG A 192 -9.76 -11.72 -2.07
N LEU A 193 -10.36 -12.27 -3.12
CA LEU A 193 -11.64 -11.78 -3.65
C LEU A 193 -12.55 -12.93 -4.08
N SER A 194 -13.85 -12.74 -3.88
CA SER A 194 -14.93 -13.47 -4.55
C SER A 194 -15.91 -12.49 -5.17
N ASP A 195 -16.97 -13.00 -5.78
CA ASP A 195 -18.04 -12.16 -6.30
C ASP A 195 -18.76 -11.35 -5.23
N ASN A 196 -18.67 -11.67 -3.93
CA ASN A 196 -19.44 -10.97 -2.91
C ASN A 196 -18.61 -10.47 -1.71
N VAL A 197 -17.37 -10.92 -1.58
CA VAL A 197 -16.49 -10.56 -0.45
C VAL A 197 -15.09 -10.26 -0.96
N ALA A 198 -14.50 -9.18 -0.47
CA ALA A 198 -13.13 -8.79 -0.73
C ALA A 198 -12.37 -8.65 0.59
N VAL A 199 -11.12 -9.07 0.62
CA VAL A 199 -10.26 -9.03 1.80
C VAL A 199 -8.89 -8.50 1.39
N GLU A 200 -8.44 -7.46 2.09
CA GLU A 200 -7.07 -6.95 2.07
C GLU A 200 -6.45 -7.21 3.44
N GLU A 201 -5.55 -8.17 3.53
CA GLU A 201 -4.72 -8.43 4.71
C GLU A 201 -3.42 -7.63 4.58
N PHE A 202 -3.00 -6.94 5.63
CA PHE A 202 -1.77 -6.14 5.61
C PHE A 202 -1.12 -6.06 6.98
N ARG A 203 0.20 -5.83 7.00
CA ARG A 203 0.90 -5.51 8.25
C ARG A 203 0.73 -4.04 8.60
N ASN A 204 0.36 -3.77 9.85
CA ASN A 204 0.22 -2.40 10.35
C ASN A 204 1.50 -1.57 10.15
N TRP A 205 1.35 -0.25 10.11
CA TRP A 205 2.44 0.71 9.88
C TRP A 205 3.11 1.19 11.17
N SER A 206 2.96 0.47 12.30
CA SER A 206 3.69 0.83 13.52
C SER A 206 5.06 0.16 13.54
N SER A 207 6.03 0.87 14.09
CA SER A 207 7.37 0.36 14.42
C SER A 207 7.38 -0.71 15.53
N ASP A 208 6.23 -1.03 16.13
CA ASP A 208 6.14 -2.11 17.13
C ASP A 208 6.53 -3.46 16.52
N ALA A 209 7.49 -4.14 17.16
CA ALA A 209 7.94 -5.46 16.74
C ALA A 209 7.38 -6.57 17.69
N PRO A 210 6.73 -7.63 17.16
CA PRO A 210 6.42 -7.86 15.75
C PRO A 210 5.22 -7.04 15.25
N ARG A 211 5.31 -6.56 14.01
CA ARG A 211 4.20 -5.90 13.30
C ARG A 211 2.99 -6.82 13.24
N ARG A 212 1.82 -6.31 13.63
CA ARG A 212 0.58 -7.08 13.66
C ARG A 212 -0.08 -7.08 12.28
N TRP A 213 -0.61 -8.24 11.89
CA TRP A 213 -1.52 -8.32 10.75
C TRP A 213 -2.87 -7.69 11.11
N ARG A 214 -3.47 -7.06 10.10
CA ARG A 214 -4.83 -6.52 10.10
C ARG A 214 -5.47 -6.91 8.79
N ALA A 215 -6.79 -6.85 8.74
CA ALA A 215 -7.52 -6.93 7.48
C ALA A 215 -8.54 -5.81 7.33
N PHE A 216 -8.75 -5.39 6.09
CA PHE A 216 -9.97 -4.73 5.63
C PHE A 216 -10.80 -5.73 4.86
N ILE A 217 -12.11 -5.75 5.15
CA ILE A 217 -13.04 -6.72 4.58
C ILE A 217 -14.24 -5.94 4.05
N TRP A 218 -14.57 -6.17 2.80
CA TRP A 218 -15.74 -5.60 2.14
C TRP A 218 -16.69 -6.72 1.73
N SER A 219 -17.98 -6.41 1.78
CA SER A 219 -19.04 -7.30 1.31
C SER A 219 -20.01 -6.54 0.42
N ARG A 220 -20.64 -7.25 -0.52
CA ARG A 220 -21.77 -6.71 -1.28
C ARG A 220 -22.93 -7.70 -1.31
N GLY A 221 -24.14 -7.15 -1.38
CA GLY A 221 -25.37 -7.94 -1.41
C GLY A 221 -25.62 -8.70 -0.09
N GLU A 222 -26.69 -9.48 -0.09
CA GLU A 222 -27.08 -10.28 1.09
C GLU A 222 -26.14 -11.48 1.30
N ALA A 223 -25.71 -12.12 0.21
CA ALA A 223 -24.81 -13.27 0.29
C ALA A 223 -23.46 -12.92 0.92
N GLY A 224 -22.86 -11.79 0.52
CA GLY A 224 -21.60 -11.32 1.10
C GLY A 224 -21.74 -10.95 2.58
N ARG A 225 -22.81 -10.24 2.94
CA ARG A 225 -23.08 -9.90 4.36
C ARG A 225 -23.21 -11.14 5.23
N ARG A 226 -24.03 -12.11 4.80
CA ARG A 226 -24.22 -13.37 5.54
C ARG A 226 -22.90 -14.12 5.72
N GLN A 227 -22.08 -14.19 4.67
CA GLN A 227 -20.77 -14.84 4.77
C GLN A 227 -19.85 -14.17 5.80
N VAL A 228 -19.83 -12.83 5.85
CA VAL A 228 -19.05 -12.06 6.84
C VAL A 228 -19.60 -12.24 8.26
N GLU A 229 -20.93 -12.23 8.43
CA GLU A 229 -21.59 -12.45 9.73
C GLU A 229 -21.29 -13.84 10.29
N GLU A 230 -21.42 -14.89 9.48
CA GLU A 230 -21.09 -16.26 9.89
C GLU A 230 -19.61 -16.42 10.23
N ALA A 231 -18.72 -15.80 9.44
CA ALA A 231 -17.29 -15.78 9.73
C ALA A 231 -16.96 -15.05 11.04
N ALA A 232 -17.68 -13.96 11.35
CA ALA A 232 -17.53 -13.23 12.62
C ALA A 232 -17.94 -14.08 13.82
N VAL A 233 -19.04 -14.83 13.73
CA VAL A 233 -19.44 -15.77 14.78
C VAL A 233 -18.36 -16.84 15.02
N ARG A 234 -17.78 -17.40 13.95
CA ARG A 234 -16.68 -18.38 14.06
C ARG A 234 -15.44 -17.76 14.71
N ALA A 235 -15.05 -16.56 14.29
CA ALA A 235 -13.87 -15.87 14.82
C ALA A 235 -13.98 -15.62 16.34
N VAL A 236 -15.15 -15.19 16.83
CA VAL A 236 -15.39 -15.00 18.27
C VAL A 236 -15.26 -16.32 19.04
N ALA A 237 -15.83 -17.41 18.52
CA ALA A 237 -15.76 -18.71 19.16
C ALA A 237 -14.31 -19.23 19.28
N THR A 238 -13.49 -19.03 18.24
CA THR A 238 -12.07 -19.39 18.26
C THR A 238 -11.29 -18.56 19.29
N GLN A 239 -11.55 -17.26 19.39
CA GLN A 239 -10.90 -16.39 20.38
C GLN A 239 -11.23 -16.79 21.81
N GLN A 240 -12.50 -17.07 22.11
CA GLN A 240 -12.93 -17.51 23.44
C GLN A 240 -12.30 -18.85 23.84
N THR A 241 -12.14 -19.76 22.88
CA THR A 241 -11.51 -21.06 23.13
C THR A 241 -10.03 -20.90 23.47
N LEU A 242 -9.29 -20.06 22.72
CA LEU A 242 -7.88 -19.81 22.96
C LEU A 242 -7.63 -19.13 24.33
N SER A 243 -8.49 -18.20 24.73
CA SER A 243 -8.40 -17.53 26.04
C SER A 243 -8.75 -18.44 27.21
N ALA A 244 -9.52 -19.50 27.01
CA ALA A 244 -9.85 -20.47 28.07
C ALA A 244 -8.77 -21.54 28.29
N THR A 245 -7.87 -21.72 27.32
CA THR A 245 -6.80 -22.74 27.34
C THR A 245 -5.40 -22.21 27.64
N GLY A 246 -5.22 -20.88 27.73
CA GLY A 246 -3.94 -20.23 28.05
C GLY A 246 -3.90 -19.73 29.49
#